data_AF-A0A8T7HSG2-F1
#
_entry.id   AF-A0A8T7HSG2-F1
#
_cell.length_a   1.000
_cell.length_b   1.000
_cell.length_c   1.000
_cell.angle_alpha   90.00
_cell.angle_beta   90.00
_cell.angle_gamma   90.00
#
_symmetry.space_group_name_H-M   'P 1'
#
loop_
_entity.id
_entity.type
_entity.pdbx_description
1 polymer ?
#
loop_
_entity_poly.entity_id
_entity_poly.type
_entity_poly.pdbx_seq_one_letter_code
_entity_poly.pdbx_strand_id
1 'polypeptide(L)'
;MITTIIIILGILMQVYALFLCKRLFSIISEKEHRKAVFVLFLLICFFLIGYCIYLYLLLTELKQHDPMTSLISGIFFFGAVFVVIVLKTNYRFLQKINADNAEIKKDTKKIEEKNEELDSSNKELSKVKTELARKNKELESTLEEFYTFRLSMEKNLKEDSIKKENK
;
A
#
# COMPACT_ATOMS: atom_id res chain seq x y z
N MET A 1 -42.34 11.60 28.64
CA MET A 1 -42.05 12.47 27.47
C MET A 1 -40.57 12.45 27.11
N ILE A 2 -39.66 12.72 28.05
CA ILE A 2 -38.20 12.70 27.79
C ILE A 2 -37.72 11.35 27.24
N THR A 3 -38.16 10.23 27.84
CA THR A 3 -37.81 8.87 27.38
C THR A 3 -38.21 8.60 25.94
N THR A 4 -39.43 8.99 25.54
CA THR A 4 -39.93 8.86 24.17
C THR A 4 -39.07 9.64 23.18
N ILE A 5 -38.64 10.85 23.52
CA ILE A 5 -37.75 11.68 22.68
C ILE A 5 -36.39 10.99 22.51
N ILE A 6 -35.81 10.46 23.59
CA ILE A 6 -34.53 9.76 23.57
C ILE A 6 -34.59 8.52 22.66
N ILE A 7 -35.69 7.76 22.70
CA ILE A 7 -35.87 6.57 21.86
C ILE A 7 -35.99 6.95 20.39
N ILE A 8 -36.78 7.97 20.06
CA ILE A 8 -36.91 8.48 18.69
C ILE A 8 -35.54 8.92 18.16
N LEU A 9 -34.76 9.62 18.99
CA LEU A 9 -33.39 10.03 18.62
C LEU A 9 -32.47 8.82 18.40
N GLY A 10 -32.60 7.77 19.23
CA GLY A 10 -31.89 6.50 19.05
C GLY A 10 -32.23 5.79 17.74
N ILE A 11 -33.52 5.77 17.35
CA ILE A 11 -33.98 5.23 16.07
C ILE A 11 -33.37 6.01 14.91
N LEU A 12 -33.40 7.34 14.95
CA LEU A 12 -32.81 8.20 13.92
C LEU A 12 -31.30 7.92 13.78
N MET A 13 -30.58 7.78 14.89
CA MET A 13 -29.17 7.40 14.92
C MET A 13 -28.93 6.01 14.31
N GLN A 14 -29.79 5.03 14.57
CA GLN A 14 -29.65 3.70 13.97
C GLN A 14 -29.97 3.66 12.48
N VAL A 15 -30.94 4.45 12.02
CA VAL A 15 -31.19 4.64 10.58
C VAL A 15 -29.96 5.27 9.92
N TYR A 16 -29.32 6.26 10.58
CA TYR A 16 -28.06 6.81 10.11
C TYR A 16 -26.92 5.77 10.11
N ALA A 17 -26.85 4.90 11.11
CA ALA A 17 -25.90 3.79 11.15
C ALA A 17 -26.09 2.82 9.98
N LEU A 18 -27.33 2.51 9.57
CA LEU A 18 -27.60 1.72 8.37
C LEU A 18 -27.05 2.38 7.11
N PHE A 19 -27.20 3.70 6.97
CA PHE A 19 -26.63 4.44 5.86
C PHE A 19 -25.09 4.37 5.85
N LEU A 20 -24.44 4.51 7.01
CA LEU A 20 -22.99 4.35 7.13
C LEU A 20 -22.54 2.93 6.79
N CYS A 21 -23.27 1.92 7.25
CA CYS A 21 -22.97 0.53 6.97
C CYS A 21 -23.09 0.21 5.48
N LYS A 22 -24.09 0.77 4.78
CA LYS A 22 -24.22 0.65 3.32
C LYS A 22 -23.03 1.30 2.61
N ARG A 23 -22.57 2.46 3.08
CA ARG A 23 -21.40 3.15 2.53
C ARG A 23 -20.11 2.36 2.78
N LEU A 24 -19.97 1.74 3.95
CA LEU A 24 -18.87 0.86 4.31
C LEU A 24 -18.81 -0.38 3.39
N PHE A 25 -19.97 -0.98 3.10
CA PHE A 25 -20.09 -2.12 2.19
C PHE A 25 -19.59 -1.81 0.77
N SER A 26 -19.73 -0.55 0.32
CA SER A 26 -19.24 -0.14 -1.00
C SER A 26 -17.71 0.00 -1.08
N ILE A 27 -17.01 0.18 0.05
CA ILE A 27 -15.55 0.34 0.07
C ILE A 27 -14.86 -1.01 0.15
N ILE A 28 -15.46 -1.97 0.84
CA ILE A 28 -14.91 -3.31 1.01
C ILE A 28 -15.27 -4.15 -0.22
N SER A 29 -14.37 -4.19 -1.20
CA SER A 29 -14.52 -4.99 -2.41
C SER A 29 -14.23 -6.48 -2.18
N GLU A 30 -13.45 -6.81 -1.14
CA GLU A 30 -12.99 -8.17 -0.89
C GLU A 30 -14.10 -9.09 -0.34
N LYS A 31 -14.27 -10.24 -0.99
CA LYS A 31 -15.31 -11.23 -0.67
C LYS A 31 -15.20 -11.77 0.76
N GLU A 32 -14.02 -11.78 1.34
CA GLU A 32 -13.76 -12.32 2.68
C GLU A 32 -14.33 -11.42 3.77
N HIS A 33 -14.14 -10.11 3.66
CA HIS A 33 -14.64 -9.13 4.63
C HIS A 33 -16.11 -8.75 4.43
N ARG A 34 -16.72 -9.06 3.27
CA ARG A 34 -18.16 -8.81 3.03
C ARG A 34 -19.07 -9.55 4.01
N LYS A 35 -18.68 -10.75 4.47
CA LYS A 35 -19.47 -11.51 5.46
C LYS A 35 -19.56 -10.77 6.80
N ALA A 36 -18.45 -10.22 7.27
CA ALA A 36 -18.42 -9.48 8.53
C ALA A 36 -19.29 -8.21 8.47
N VAL A 37 -19.22 -7.45 7.36
CA VAL A 37 -20.08 -6.27 7.18
C VAL A 37 -21.56 -6.66 7.02
N PHE A 38 -21.84 -7.80 6.41
CA PHE A 38 -23.21 -8.32 6.32
C PHE A 38 -23.75 -8.71 7.70
N VAL A 39 -22.95 -9.39 8.54
CA VAL A 39 -23.29 -9.68 9.93
C VAL A 39 -23.53 -8.39 10.71
N LEU A 40 -22.66 -7.38 10.54
CA LEU A 40 -22.82 -6.07 11.16
C LEU A 40 -24.13 -5.39 10.72
N PHE A 41 -24.45 -5.42 9.43
CA PHE A 41 -25.70 -4.90 8.89
C PHE A 41 -26.91 -5.61 9.50
N LEU A 42 -26.88 -6.95 9.57
CA LEU A 42 -27.93 -7.76 10.15
C LEU A 42 -28.13 -7.46 11.65
N LEU A 43 -27.04 -7.23 12.37
CA LEU A 43 -27.07 -6.85 13.78
C LEU A 43 -27.70 -5.46 13.98
N ILE A 44 -27.36 -4.47 13.14
CA ILE A 44 -27.98 -3.13 13.19
C ILE A 44 -29.48 -3.20 12.89
N CYS A 45 -29.89 -4.00 11.89
CA CYS A 45 -31.31 -4.24 11.59
C CYS A 45 -32.04 -4.89 12.77
N PHE A 46 -31.43 -5.89 13.42
CA PHE A 46 -31.96 -6.53 14.61
C PHE A 46 -32.17 -5.51 15.74
N PHE A 47 -31.16 -4.68 16.02
CA PHE A 47 -31.29 -3.61 16.99
C PHE A 47 -32.42 -2.65 16.63
N LEU A 48 -32.47 -2.15 15.38
CA LEU A 48 -33.50 -1.21 14.92
C LEU A 48 -34.93 -1.76 15.12
N ILE A 49 -35.16 -3.04 14.82
CA ILE A 49 -36.45 -3.71 15.09
C ILE A 49 -36.75 -3.67 16.59
N GLY A 50 -35.77 -3.95 17.44
CA GLY A 50 -35.89 -3.82 18.89
C GLY A 50 -36.30 -2.42 19.34
N TYR A 51 -35.72 -1.35 18.76
CA TYR A 51 -36.16 0.02 19.07
C TYR A 51 -37.59 0.29 18.62
N CYS A 52 -37.99 -0.19 17.44
CA CYS A 52 -39.35 -0.01 16.94
C CYS A 52 -40.38 -0.72 17.83
N ILE A 53 -40.10 -1.96 18.25
CA ILE A 53 -40.97 -2.72 19.18
C ILE A 53 -41.05 -2.00 20.53
N TYR A 54 -39.90 -1.55 21.06
CA TYR A 54 -39.87 -0.85 22.34
C TYR A 54 -40.65 0.47 22.29
N LEU A 55 -40.53 1.24 21.19
CA LEU A 55 -41.32 2.44 20.97
C LEU A 55 -42.82 2.12 20.88
N TYR A 56 -43.21 1.04 20.19
CA TYR A 56 -44.60 0.60 20.08
C TYR A 56 -45.20 0.22 21.45
N LEU A 57 -44.46 -0.53 22.27
CA LEU A 57 -44.88 -0.87 23.63
C LEU A 57 -45.06 0.39 24.48
N LEU A 58 -44.12 1.34 24.41
CA LEU A 58 -44.19 2.60 25.13
C LEU A 58 -45.40 3.46 24.72
N LEU A 59 -45.81 3.40 23.45
CA LEU A 59 -47.00 4.11 22.95
C LEU A 59 -48.31 3.42 23.35
N THR A 60 -48.29 2.09 23.51
CA THR A 60 -49.48 1.30 23.87
C THR A 60 -49.76 1.34 25.38
N GLU A 61 -48.72 1.31 26.22
CA GLU A 61 -48.81 1.36 27.69
C GLU A 61 -48.75 2.80 28.23
N LEU A 62 -49.68 3.65 27.79
CA LEU A 62 -49.71 5.11 27.97
C LEU A 62 -49.62 5.67 29.42
N LYS A 63 -49.45 4.89 30.51
CA LYS A 63 -49.69 5.41 31.87
C LYS A 63 -48.80 5.01 33.06
N GLN A 64 -47.72 4.24 32.94
CA GLN A 64 -46.80 4.06 34.10
C GLN A 64 -45.34 4.37 33.74
N HIS A 65 -44.90 5.57 34.13
CA HIS A 65 -43.48 5.95 34.15
C HIS A 65 -42.81 5.27 35.34
N ASP A 66 -42.31 4.06 35.13
CA ASP A 66 -41.38 3.42 36.06
C ASP A 66 -39.96 3.96 35.82
N PRO A 67 -39.18 4.33 36.86
CA PRO A 67 -37.77 4.72 36.72
C PRO A 67 -36.92 3.71 35.92
N MET A 68 -37.27 2.42 35.93
CA MET A 68 -36.56 1.39 35.17
C MET A 68 -36.62 1.62 33.65
N THR A 69 -37.75 2.13 33.14
CA THR A 69 -37.95 2.43 31.71
C THR A 69 -37.03 3.55 31.22
N SER A 70 -36.71 4.51 32.11
CA SER A 70 -35.78 5.59 31.78
C SER A 70 -34.34 5.07 31.63
N LEU A 71 -33.91 4.18 32.53
CA LEU A 71 -32.58 3.57 32.46
C LEU A 71 -32.42 2.72 31.19
N ILE A 72 -33.42 1.92 30.85
CA ILE A 72 -33.46 1.13 29.61
C ILE A 72 -33.33 2.02 28.38
N SER A 73 -34.09 3.12 28.30
CA SER A 73 -34.00 4.07 27.19
C SER A 73 -32.62 4.74 27.08
N GLY A 74 -31.96 5.01 28.22
CA GLY A 74 -30.61 5.54 28.26
C GLY A 74 -29.58 4.55 27.69
N ILE A 75 -29.62 3.29 28.13
CA ILE A 75 -28.74 2.23 27.60
C ILE A 75 -28.92 2.08 26.09
N PHE A 76 -30.16 2.04 25.62
CA PHE A 76 -30.45 2.01 24.19
C PHE A 76 -29.88 3.23 23.47
N PHE A 77 -30.06 4.45 23.98
CA PHE A 77 -29.50 5.63 23.33
C PHE A 77 -27.97 5.59 23.22
N PHE A 78 -27.27 5.27 24.31
CA PHE A 78 -25.82 5.14 24.29
C PHE A 78 -25.34 4.00 23.39
N GLY A 79 -26.10 2.90 23.30
CA GLY A 79 -25.85 1.83 22.33
C GLY A 79 -25.91 2.30 20.87
N ALA A 80 -26.90 3.11 20.52
CA ALA A 80 -27.00 3.69 19.17
C ALA A 80 -25.83 4.64 18.86
N VAL A 81 -25.47 5.49 19.82
CA VAL A 81 -24.30 6.38 19.69
C VAL A 81 -23.02 5.58 19.51
N PHE A 82 -22.81 4.53 20.31
CA PHE A 82 -21.67 3.63 20.19
C PHE A 82 -21.57 3.00 18.80
N VAL A 83 -22.66 2.45 18.28
CA VAL A 83 -22.70 1.85 16.93
C VAL A 83 -22.29 2.86 15.85
N VAL A 84 -22.80 4.08 15.91
CA VAL A 84 -22.43 5.15 14.95
C VAL A 84 -20.94 5.50 15.05
N ILE A 85 -20.40 5.63 16.27
CA ILE A 85 -18.98 5.93 16.48
C ILE A 85 -18.11 4.81 15.91
N VAL A 86 -18.41 3.55 16.23
CA VAL A 86 -17.65 2.39 15.75
C VAL A 86 -17.67 2.32 14.22
N LEU A 87 -18.84 2.49 13.59
CA LEU A 87 -18.95 2.50 12.13
C LEU A 87 -18.15 3.63 11.48
N LYS A 88 -18.24 4.85 12.04
CA LYS A 88 -17.55 6.02 11.52
C LYS A 88 -16.03 5.89 11.62
N THR A 89 -15.54 5.40 12.75
CA THR A 89 -14.10 5.15 12.98
C THR A 89 -13.59 4.09 12.02
N ASN A 90 -14.29 2.95 11.90
CA ASN A 90 -13.93 1.90 10.94
C ASN A 90 -13.92 2.40 9.50
N TYR A 91 -14.93 3.18 9.10
CA TYR A 91 -15.00 3.75 7.76
C TYR A 91 -13.79 4.65 7.44
N ARG A 92 -13.43 5.55 8.36
CA ARG A 92 -12.27 6.44 8.17
C ARG A 92 -10.95 5.68 8.14
N PHE A 93 -10.81 4.69 9.01
CA PHE A 93 -9.63 3.84 9.07
C PHE A 93 -9.42 3.09 7.75
N LEU A 94 -10.47 2.45 7.24
CA LEU A 94 -10.41 1.72 5.96
C LEU A 94 -10.14 2.65 4.77
N GLN A 95 -10.73 3.85 4.76
CA GLN A 95 -10.39 4.84 3.73
C GLN A 95 -8.92 5.21 3.74
N LYS A 96 -8.35 5.43 4.93
CA LYS A 96 -6.94 5.76 5.07
C LYS A 96 -6.05 4.62 4.60
N ILE A 97 -6.33 3.38 5.03
CA ILE A 97 -5.60 2.19 4.56
C ILE A 97 -5.63 2.08 3.03
N ASN A 98 -6.79 2.28 2.41
CA ASN A 98 -6.89 2.18 0.95
C ASN A 98 -6.10 3.28 0.23
N ALA A 99 -6.04 4.49 0.79
CA ALA A 99 -5.22 5.57 0.25
C ALA A 99 -3.72 5.26 0.38
N ASP A 100 -3.29 4.85 1.58
CA ASP A 100 -1.90 4.49 1.87
C ASP A 100 -1.45 3.32 0.98
N ASN A 101 -2.30 2.29 0.80
CA ASN A 101 -2.03 1.17 -0.10
C ASN A 101 -1.89 1.60 -1.58
N ALA A 102 -2.68 2.58 -2.03
CA ALA A 102 -2.57 3.10 -3.38
C ALA A 102 -1.26 3.88 -3.59
N GLU A 103 -0.82 4.63 -2.57
CA GLU A 103 0.45 5.34 -2.57
C GLU A 103 1.63 4.36 -2.57
N ILE A 104 1.62 3.36 -1.68
CA ILE A 104 2.64 2.29 -1.64
C ILE A 104 2.76 1.62 -3.00
N LYS A 105 1.63 1.24 -3.63
CA LYS A 105 1.64 0.61 -4.96
C LYS A 105 2.27 1.50 -6.03
N LYS A 106 2.05 2.81 -5.96
CA LYS A 106 2.66 3.78 -6.89
C LYS A 106 4.16 3.87 -6.68
N ASP A 107 4.62 3.89 -5.43
CA ASP A 107 6.03 4.00 -5.12
C ASP A 107 6.79 2.70 -5.41
N THR A 108 6.19 1.53 -5.15
CA THR A 108 6.73 0.24 -5.59
C THR A 108 6.97 0.23 -7.09
N LYS A 109 6.00 0.69 -7.89
CA LYS A 109 6.15 0.76 -9.35
C LYS A 109 7.32 1.66 -9.77
N LYS A 110 7.47 2.84 -9.16
CA LYS A 110 8.61 3.72 -9.45
C LYS A 110 9.95 3.09 -9.07
N ILE A 111 9.99 2.34 -7.97
CA ILE A 111 11.20 1.64 -7.53
C ILE A 111 11.57 0.55 -8.54
N GLU A 112 10.58 -0.22 -9.01
CA GLU A 112 10.77 -1.22 -10.06
C GLU A 112 11.33 -0.59 -11.35
N GLU A 113 10.73 0.50 -11.83
CA GLU A 113 11.20 1.24 -13.01
C GLU A 113 12.66 1.70 -12.86
N LYS A 114 13.01 2.30 -11.72
CA LYS A 114 14.40 2.72 -11.44
C LYS A 114 15.38 1.54 -11.34
N ASN A 115 14.91 0.40 -10.85
CA ASN A 115 15.75 -0.79 -10.71
C ASN A 115 16.06 -1.39 -12.09
N GLU A 116 15.09 -1.37 -13.01
CA GLU A 116 15.30 -1.76 -14.41
C GLU A 116 16.29 -0.83 -15.13
N GLU A 117 16.18 0.49 -14.93
CA GLU A 117 17.13 1.48 -15.47
C GLU A 117 18.56 1.26 -14.95
N LEU A 118 18.70 0.99 -13.65
CA LEU A 118 19.99 0.68 -13.02
C LEU A 118 20.59 -0.62 -13.56
N ASP A 119 19.78 -1.67 -13.75
CA ASP A 119 20.25 -2.94 -14.30
C ASP A 119 20.72 -2.78 -15.75
N SER A 120 20.00 -1.99 -16.56
CA SER A 120 20.42 -1.66 -17.92
C SER A 120 21.75 -0.90 -17.94
N SER A 121 21.88 0.13 -17.10
CA SER A 121 23.12 0.92 -16.98
C SER A 121 24.31 0.06 -16.52
N ASN A 122 24.09 -0.86 -15.57
CA ASN A 122 25.12 -1.78 -15.12
C ASN A 122 25.57 -2.75 -16.22
N LYS A 123 24.64 -3.24 -17.06
CA LYS A 123 24.99 -4.07 -18.22
C LYS A 123 25.83 -3.31 -19.24
N GLU A 124 25.48 -2.06 -19.52
CA GLU A 124 26.28 -1.19 -20.42
C GLU A 124 27.67 -0.93 -19.85
N LEU A 125 27.77 -0.58 -18.57
CA LEU A 125 29.04 -0.35 -17.90
C LEU A 125 29.93 -1.60 -17.92
N SER A 126 29.35 -2.79 -17.74
CA SER A 126 30.06 -4.07 -17.83
C SER A 126 30.63 -4.32 -19.24
N LYS A 127 29.84 -4.00 -20.29
CA LYS A 127 30.31 -4.10 -21.68
C LYS A 127 31.48 -3.14 -21.93
N VAL A 128 31.36 -1.88 -21.53
CA VAL A 128 32.42 -0.87 -21.68
C VAL A 128 33.69 -1.32 -20.95
N LYS A 129 33.57 -1.84 -19.72
CA LYS A 129 34.71 -2.36 -18.95
C LYS A 129 35.41 -3.51 -19.68
N THR A 130 34.65 -4.42 -20.28
CA THR A 130 35.19 -5.56 -21.03
C THR A 130 35.91 -5.09 -22.31
N GLU A 131 35.32 -4.14 -23.03
CA GLU A 131 35.95 -3.57 -24.23
C GLU A 131 37.25 -2.83 -23.90
N LEU A 132 37.25 -2.04 -22.81
CA LEU A 132 38.43 -1.33 -22.35
C LEU A 132 39.55 -2.30 -21.96
N ALA A 133 39.23 -3.39 -21.25
CA ALA A 133 40.21 -4.43 -20.93
C ALA A 133 40.81 -5.08 -22.19
N ARG A 134 39.99 -5.32 -23.22
CA ARG A 134 40.47 -5.85 -24.51
C ARG A 134 41.44 -4.87 -25.19
N LYS A 135 41.08 -3.59 -25.28
CA LYS A 135 41.93 -2.56 -25.90
C LYS A 135 43.26 -2.39 -25.15
N ASN A 136 43.25 -2.45 -23.82
CA ASN A 136 44.48 -2.40 -23.04
C ASN A 136 45.40 -3.58 -23.36
N LYS A 137 44.85 -4.81 -23.48
CA LYS A 137 45.63 -5.98 -23.85
C LYS A 137 46.20 -5.89 -25.27
N GLU A 138 45.42 -5.37 -26.23
CA GLU A 138 45.89 -5.14 -27.60
C GLU A 138 47.02 -4.10 -27.64
N LEU A 139 46.91 -3.04 -26.82
CA LEU A 139 47.94 -2.02 -26.70
C LEU A 139 49.23 -2.59 -26.09
N GLU A 140 49.13 -3.42 -25.04
CA GLU A 140 50.27 -4.12 -24.44
C GLU A 140 50.97 -5.03 -25.47
N SER A 141 50.22 -5.84 -26.22
CA SER A 141 50.77 -6.70 -27.29
C SER A 141 51.50 -5.89 -28.35
N THR A 142 50.89 -4.79 -28.81
CA THR A 142 51.50 -3.88 -29.81
C THR A 142 52.79 -3.26 -29.29
N LEU A 143 52.83 -2.91 -27.99
CA LEU A 143 54.02 -2.35 -27.36
C LEU A 143 55.16 -3.38 -27.29
N GLU A 144 54.86 -4.63 -26.97
CA GLU A 144 55.84 -5.73 -26.99
C GLU A 144 56.38 -6.00 -28.40
N GLU A 145 55.50 -6.04 -29.40
CA GLU A 145 55.89 -6.17 -30.82
C GLU A 145 56.82 -5.02 -31.25
N PHE A 146 56.51 -3.78 -30.87
CA PHE A 146 57.36 -2.65 -31.19
C PHE A 146 58.73 -2.73 -30.50
N TYR A 147 58.77 -3.20 -29.24
CA TYR A 147 60.02 -3.37 -28.49
C TYR A 147 60.92 -4.44 -29.11
N THR A 148 60.35 -5.59 -29.47
CA THR A 148 61.06 -6.69 -30.12
C THR A 148 61.55 -6.30 -31.52
N PHE A 149 60.74 -5.59 -32.30
CA PHE A 149 61.14 -5.03 -33.59
C PHE A 149 62.32 -4.03 -33.45
N ARG A 150 62.26 -3.14 -32.45
CA ARG A 150 63.36 -2.20 -32.20
C ARG A 150 64.67 -2.91 -31.86
N LEU A 151 64.61 -3.95 -31.02
CA LEU A 151 65.78 -4.75 -30.65
C LEU A 151 66.39 -5.48 -31.87
N SER A 152 65.55 -6.03 -32.76
CA SER A 152 66.04 -6.71 -33.95
C SER A 152 66.70 -5.73 -34.94
N MET A 153 66.15 -4.52 -35.11
CA MET A 153 66.78 -3.46 -35.88
C MET A 153 68.14 -3.05 -35.30
N GLU A 154 68.23 -2.85 -33.99
CA GLU A 154 69.50 -2.47 -33.34
C GLU A 154 70.57 -3.56 -33.55
N LYS A 155 70.18 -4.84 -33.47
CA LYS A 155 71.08 -5.97 -33.75
C LYS A 155 71.54 -5.98 -35.21
N ASN A 156 70.63 -5.81 -36.17
CA ASN A 156 70.96 -5.78 -37.59
C ASN A 156 71.92 -4.63 -37.93
N LEU A 157 71.70 -3.44 -37.36
CA LEU A 157 72.59 -2.29 -37.55
C LEU A 157 74.02 -2.55 -37.01
N LYS A 158 74.14 -3.20 -35.84
CA LYS A 158 75.44 -3.61 -35.29
C LYS A 158 76.13 -4.63 -36.20
N GLU A 159 75.42 -5.65 -36.67
CA GLU A 159 75.99 -6.64 -37.59
C GLU A 159 76.47 -6.03 -38.92
N ASP A 160 75.70 -5.09 -39.50
CA ASP A 160 76.09 -4.40 -40.73
C ASP A 160 77.30 -3.47 -40.54
N SER A 161 77.42 -2.83 -39.36
CA SER A 161 78.59 -2.01 -39.05
C SER A 161 79.88 -2.85 -38.94
N ILE A 162 79.81 -4.02 -38.28
CA ILE A 162 80.94 -4.96 -38.15
C ILE A 162 81.36 -5.52 -39.52
N LYS A 163 80.41 -5.83 -40.40
CA LYS A 163 80.71 -6.30 -41.76
C LYS A 163 81.41 -5.24 -42.62
N LYS A 164 81.16 -3.96 -42.37
CA LYS A 164 81.80 -2.84 -43.09
C LYS A 164 83.21 -2.54 -42.58
N GLU A 165 83.49 -2.71 -41.29
CA GLU A 165 84.86 -2.54 -40.73
C GLU A 165 85.82 -3.66 -41.14
N ASN A 166 85.31 -4.87 -41.41
CA ASN A 166 86.12 -6.03 -41.80
C ASN A 166 86.36 -6.14 -43.32
N LYS A 167 86.10 -5.07 -44.10
CA LYS A 167 86.17 -5.07 -45.56
C LYS A 167 87.02 -3.92 -46.07
#